data_AF-C4XNN4-F1
#
_entry.id   AF-C4XNN4-F1
#
_cell.length_a   1.000
_cell.length_b   1.000
_cell.length_c   1.000
_cell.angle_alpha   90.00
_cell.angle_beta   90.00
_cell.angle_gamma   90.00
#
_symmetry.space_group_name_H-M   'P 1'
#
loop_
_entity.id
_entity.type
_entity.pdbx_description
1 polymer ?
#
loop_
_entity_poly.entity_id
_entity_poly.type
_entity_poly.pdbx_seq_one_letter_code
_entity_poly.pdbx_strand_id
1 'polypeptide(L)'
;MSVKDNFLAYLAFYGKDEPNGLTQAKYAQRAYAEYEEDGCLYFKMERHRSALGATYTRGLPMAAFATRIDKYQYDPKDNSTSVVESVEESLDFKSIDYDRLAEEMCFDFGFEFQDNAENGYILKEHLTGDSWIVSQDEDFKGCIDEILLLFDEYFEIILNTENIDKENAKKFVVNFKESASEYLREKIEMAWDDAEFEE
;
A
#
# COMPACT_ATOMS: atom_id res chain seq x y z
N MET A 1 9.80 -36.13 3.63
CA MET A 1 9.39 -34.85 4.27
C MET A 1 9.91 -33.74 3.38
N SER A 2 9.10 -32.73 3.03
CA SER A 2 9.60 -31.63 2.20
C SER A 2 10.54 -30.75 3.02
N VAL A 3 11.44 -30.01 2.35
CA VAL A 3 12.33 -29.03 3.02
C VAL A 3 11.51 -28.04 3.85
N LYS A 4 10.32 -27.66 3.36
CA LYS A 4 9.34 -26.83 4.08
C LYS A 4 8.82 -27.49 5.36
N ASP A 5 8.49 -28.78 5.33
CA ASP A 5 7.98 -29.50 6.50
C ASP A 5 9.05 -29.67 7.59
N ASN A 6 10.29 -29.99 7.19
CA ASN A 6 11.43 -30.06 8.10
C ASN A 6 11.68 -28.69 8.75
N PHE A 7 11.56 -27.61 7.98
CA PHE A 7 11.76 -26.25 8.48
C PHE A 7 10.66 -25.76 9.42
N LEU A 8 9.38 -26.01 9.09
CA LEU A 8 8.26 -25.67 9.96
C LEU A 8 8.29 -26.45 11.27
N ALA A 9 8.66 -27.74 11.21
CA ALA A 9 8.90 -28.55 12.39
C ALA A 9 10.07 -27.97 13.20
N TYR A 10 11.18 -27.64 12.54
CA TYR A 10 12.35 -27.05 13.19
C TYR A 10 12.01 -25.73 13.92
N LEU A 11 11.32 -24.79 13.27
CA LEU A 11 10.86 -23.55 13.90
C LEU A 11 9.89 -23.79 15.06
N ALA A 12 9.02 -24.81 14.98
CA ALA A 12 8.14 -25.17 16.07
C ALA A 12 8.89 -25.69 17.31
N PHE A 13 10.05 -26.33 17.11
CA PHE A 13 10.86 -26.89 18.18
C PHE A 13 11.91 -25.92 18.74
N TYR A 14 12.50 -25.08 17.90
CA TYR A 14 13.67 -24.25 18.25
C TYR A 14 13.43 -22.74 18.13
N GLY A 15 12.41 -22.31 17.37
CA GLY A 15 12.13 -20.89 17.16
C GLY A 15 11.58 -20.23 18.42
N LYS A 16 12.42 -19.44 19.10
CA LYS A 16 11.96 -18.38 20.01
C LYS A 16 11.72 -17.11 19.21
N ASP A 17 10.91 -16.18 19.75
CA ASP A 17 10.74 -14.85 19.16
C ASP A 17 12.12 -14.21 18.94
N GLU A 18 12.56 -14.18 17.69
CA GLU A 18 13.88 -13.69 17.29
C GLU A 18 13.95 -12.16 17.44
N PRO A 19 15.13 -11.58 17.72
CA PRO A 19 15.34 -10.14 17.84
C PRO A 19 14.98 -9.33 16.58
N ASN A 20 14.77 -9.98 15.43
CA ASN A 20 14.30 -9.36 14.19
C ASN A 20 12.77 -9.38 14.01
N GLY A 21 12.01 -9.72 15.05
CA GLY A 21 10.55 -9.69 15.07
C GLY A 21 9.89 -10.79 14.21
N LEU A 22 10.62 -11.89 13.99
CA LEU A 22 10.20 -13.01 13.18
C LEU A 22 9.62 -14.10 14.08
N THR A 23 8.29 -14.22 14.06
CA THR A 23 7.57 -15.26 14.76
C THR A 23 7.36 -16.46 13.84
N GLN A 24 7.15 -17.66 14.40
CA GLN A 24 6.78 -18.86 13.64
C GLN A 24 5.58 -18.59 12.71
N ALA A 25 4.60 -17.80 13.17
CA ALA A 25 3.42 -17.42 12.38
C ALA A 25 3.78 -16.56 11.16
N LYS A 26 4.67 -15.57 11.31
CA LYS A 26 5.15 -14.74 10.20
C LYS A 26 5.91 -15.57 9.16
N TYR A 27 6.70 -16.53 9.62
CA TYR A 27 7.44 -17.45 8.76
C TYR A 27 6.53 -18.37 7.94
N ALA A 28 5.56 -19.01 8.60
CA ALA A 28 4.64 -19.94 7.92
C ALA A 28 3.84 -19.29 6.79
N GLN A 29 3.60 -17.98 6.89
CA GLN A 29 2.84 -17.21 5.91
C GLN A 29 3.70 -16.63 4.77
N ARG A 30 4.98 -16.30 5.01
CA ARG A 30 5.76 -15.40 4.11
C ARG A 30 7.12 -15.94 3.65
N ALA A 31 7.54 -17.10 4.14
CA ALA A 31 8.84 -17.66 3.80
C ALA A 31 8.76 -18.84 2.84
N TYR A 32 9.68 -18.85 1.89
CA TYR A 32 9.88 -19.87 0.88
C TYR A 32 11.23 -20.54 1.16
N ALA A 33 11.19 -21.79 1.64
CA ALA A 33 12.40 -22.59 1.85
C ALA A 33 13.01 -22.95 0.49
N GLU A 34 14.31 -22.68 0.29
CA GLU A 34 14.98 -22.98 -0.98
C GLU A 34 15.77 -24.29 -0.90
N TYR A 35 16.75 -24.38 -0.01
CA TYR A 35 17.66 -25.52 0.10
C TYR A 35 18.38 -25.56 1.46
N GLU A 36 19.05 -26.68 1.74
CA GLU A 36 19.94 -26.89 2.87
C GLU A 36 21.37 -27.09 2.33
N GLU A 37 22.34 -26.40 2.91
CA GLU A 37 23.76 -26.48 2.54
C GLU A 37 24.62 -26.34 3.80
N ASP A 38 25.62 -27.21 3.97
CA ASP A 38 26.51 -27.26 5.14
C ASP A 38 25.80 -27.32 6.51
N GLY A 39 24.59 -27.90 6.54
CA GLY A 39 23.73 -27.97 7.72
C GLY A 39 23.08 -26.63 8.09
N CYS A 40 23.22 -25.61 7.23
CA CYS A 40 22.51 -24.35 7.31
C CYS A 40 21.28 -24.36 6.42
N LEU A 41 20.24 -23.65 6.84
CA LEU A 41 18.97 -23.56 6.14
C LEU A 41 18.88 -22.23 5.40
N TYR A 42 18.61 -22.29 4.10
CA TYR A 42 18.45 -21.11 3.25
C TYR A 42 17.00 -20.92 2.84
N PHE A 43 16.47 -19.72 3.08
CA PHE A 43 15.10 -19.38 2.73
C PHE A 43 14.99 -17.93 2.25
N LYS A 44 13.99 -17.68 1.41
CA LYS A 44 13.57 -16.34 1.02
C LYS A 44 12.37 -15.93 1.85
N MET A 45 12.28 -14.67 2.21
CA MET A 45 11.14 -14.13 2.93
C MET A 45 10.76 -12.78 2.37
N GLU A 46 9.47 -12.63 2.13
CA GLU A 46 8.88 -11.36 1.73
C GLU A 46 8.90 -10.38 2.91
N ARG A 47 9.51 -9.23 2.69
CA ARG A 47 9.67 -8.14 3.64
C ARG A 47 9.08 -6.89 3.02
N HIS A 48 8.25 -6.18 3.78
CA HIS A 48 7.77 -4.88 3.37
C HIS A 48 8.62 -3.83 4.09
N ARG A 49 9.22 -2.92 3.33
CA ARG A 49 9.80 -1.69 3.85
C ARG A 49 8.80 -0.58 3.56
N SER A 50 8.65 0.41 4.46
CA SER A 50 7.94 1.62 4.05
C SER A 50 8.60 2.11 2.76
N ALA A 51 7.81 2.46 1.74
CA ALA A 51 8.33 3.02 0.49
C ALA A 51 9.26 4.21 0.71
N LEU A 52 9.18 4.78 1.91
CA LEU A 52 9.78 6.00 2.36
C LEU A 52 11.02 5.78 3.25
N GLY A 53 11.60 4.58 3.24
CA GLY A 53 12.99 4.39 3.67
C GLY A 53 13.24 4.14 5.16
N ALA A 54 12.27 4.30 6.06
CA ALA A 54 12.40 3.85 7.45
C ALA A 54 11.25 2.90 7.82
N THR A 55 11.23 2.41 9.06
CA THR A 55 10.17 1.58 9.66
C THR A 55 8.74 2.07 9.35
N TYR A 56 7.72 1.20 9.55
CA TYR A 56 6.29 1.51 9.45
C TYR A 56 5.96 3.00 9.69
N THR A 57 5.56 3.70 8.63
CA THR A 57 5.17 5.11 8.72
C THR A 57 3.73 5.17 9.20
N ARG A 58 3.52 5.60 10.45
CA ARG A 58 2.20 5.64 11.05
C ARG A 58 1.29 6.57 10.24
N GLY A 59 0.18 6.01 9.75
CA GLY A 59 -0.80 6.72 8.91
C GLY A 59 -0.88 6.14 7.50
N LEU A 60 0.22 5.63 6.95
CA LEU A 60 0.19 5.02 5.62
C LEU A 60 -0.28 3.57 5.68
N PRO A 61 -1.20 3.16 4.80
CA PRO A 61 -1.66 1.79 4.74
C PRO A 61 -0.60 0.88 4.13
N MET A 62 -0.78 -0.44 4.25
CA MET A 62 0.23 -1.42 3.84
C MET A 62 0.48 -1.43 2.32
N ALA A 63 -0.48 -0.96 1.52
CA ALA A 63 -0.31 -0.77 0.08
C ALA A 63 0.80 0.25 -0.27
N ALA A 64 1.14 1.17 0.64
CA ALA A 64 2.21 2.16 0.46
C ALA A 64 3.63 1.60 0.71
N PHE A 65 3.80 0.28 0.83
CA PHE A 65 5.06 -0.33 1.20
C PHE A 65 5.72 -1.03 0.02
N ALA A 66 7.00 -0.75 -0.19
CA ALA A 66 7.82 -1.47 -1.16
C ALA A 66 8.05 -2.90 -0.65
N THR A 67 7.67 -3.88 -1.45
CA THR A 67 7.88 -5.29 -1.15
C THR A 67 9.24 -5.71 -1.68
N ARG A 68 10.07 -6.32 -0.83
CA ARG A 68 11.35 -6.91 -1.20
C ARG A 68 11.43 -8.36 -0.74
N ILE A 69 12.25 -9.15 -1.43
CA ILE A 69 12.49 -10.55 -1.06
C ILE A 69 13.92 -10.66 -0.55
N ASP A 70 14.06 -10.82 0.76
CA ASP A 70 15.35 -11.02 1.41
C ASP A 70 15.63 -12.53 1.53
N LYS A 71 16.85 -12.95 1.21
CA LYS A 71 17.35 -14.30 1.44
C LYS A 71 18.13 -14.35 2.75
N TYR A 72 17.83 -15.36 3.53
CA TYR A 72 18.38 -15.57 4.85
C TYR A 72 19.07 -16.92 4.92
N GLN A 73 20.07 -16.96 5.79
CA GLN A 73 20.72 -18.17 6.25
C GLN A 73 20.38 -18.31 7.73
N TYR A 74 19.97 -19.51 8.11
CA TYR A 74 19.81 -19.88 9.50
C TYR A 74 20.80 -20.99 9.85
N ASP A 75 21.64 -20.74 10.85
CA ASP A 75 22.59 -21.72 11.38
C ASP A 75 22.01 -22.36 12.67
N PRO A 76 21.67 -23.67 12.64
CA PRO A 76 21.12 -24.36 13.80
C PRO A 76 22.15 -24.60 14.91
N LYS A 77 23.46 -24.52 14.65
CA LYS A 77 24.49 -24.81 15.65
C LYS A 77 24.58 -23.70 16.69
N ASP A 78 24.45 -22.45 16.26
CA ASP A 78 24.52 -21.27 17.13
C ASP A 78 23.17 -20.56 17.30
N ASN A 79 22.13 -21.05 16.62
CA ASN A 79 20.79 -20.48 16.61
C ASN A 79 20.81 -19.01 16.18
N SER A 80 21.44 -18.74 15.04
CA SER A 80 21.52 -17.40 14.46
C SER A 80 20.89 -17.32 13.08
N THR A 81 20.31 -16.16 12.78
CA THR A 81 19.79 -15.82 11.45
C THR A 81 20.58 -14.65 10.89
N SER A 82 21.09 -14.78 9.67
CA SER A 82 21.77 -13.71 8.94
C SER A 82 21.13 -13.48 7.57
N VAL A 83 21.18 -12.24 7.09
CA VAL A 83 20.79 -11.90 5.71
C VAL A 83 21.99 -12.23 4.83
N VAL A 84 21.81 -13.14 3.87
CA VAL A 84 22.87 -13.55 2.92
C VAL A 84 22.76 -12.81 1.60
N GLU A 85 21.55 -12.42 1.21
CA GLU A 85 21.31 -11.62 0.03
C GLU A 85 20.04 -10.80 0.27
N SER A 86 20.18 -9.47 0.27
CA SER A 86 19.02 -8.62 0.07
C SER A 86 18.88 -8.45 -1.43
N VAL A 87 17.80 -8.97 -2.02
CA VAL A 87 17.38 -8.45 -3.31
C VAL A 87 16.79 -7.07 -3.01
N GLU A 88 17.69 -6.09 -2.85
CA GLU A 88 17.31 -4.70 -3.09
C GLU A 88 17.01 -4.65 -4.59
N GLU A 89 15.79 -5.03 -4.96
CA GLU A 89 15.10 -4.18 -5.90
C GLU A 89 15.23 -2.80 -5.27
N SER A 90 16.03 -1.94 -5.92
CA SER A 90 16.13 -0.53 -5.55
C SER A 90 14.76 -0.06 -5.10
N LEU A 91 14.65 0.85 -4.13
CA LEU A 91 13.41 1.57 -3.81
C LEU A 91 12.84 2.20 -5.09
N ASP A 92 12.24 1.37 -5.92
CA ASP A 92 11.70 1.67 -7.21
C ASP A 92 10.26 1.80 -6.80
N PHE A 93 9.83 3.05 -6.74
CA PHE A 93 8.45 3.44 -6.51
C PHE A 93 7.46 2.64 -7.36
N LYS A 94 7.94 1.98 -8.44
CA LYS A 94 7.23 0.98 -9.24
C LYS A 94 6.77 -0.28 -8.49
N SER A 95 7.34 -0.60 -7.33
CA SER A 95 6.94 -1.75 -6.51
C SER A 95 5.77 -1.43 -5.56
N ILE A 96 5.34 -0.18 -5.52
CA ILE A 96 4.18 0.27 -4.75
C ILE A 96 2.93 0.00 -5.58
N ASP A 97 1.96 -0.62 -4.95
CA ASP A 97 0.63 -0.83 -5.52
C ASP A 97 -0.20 0.45 -5.32
N TYR A 98 -0.03 1.41 -6.23
CA TYR A 98 -0.71 2.71 -6.14
C TYR A 98 -2.22 2.61 -6.33
N ASP A 99 -2.69 1.64 -7.12
CA ASP A 99 -4.12 1.42 -7.36
C ASP A 99 -4.79 0.94 -6.09
N ARG A 100 -4.19 -0.04 -5.41
CA ARG A 100 -4.67 -0.49 -4.10
C ARG A 100 -4.52 0.59 -3.03
N LEU A 101 -3.46 1.39 -3.08
CA LEU A 101 -3.26 2.50 -2.14
C LEU A 101 -4.36 3.56 -2.32
N ALA A 102 -4.67 3.92 -3.56
CA ALA A 102 -5.77 4.81 -3.91
C ALA A 102 -7.10 4.24 -3.44
N GLU A 103 -7.39 2.98 -3.71
CA GLU A 103 -8.60 2.30 -3.23
C GLU A 103 -8.72 2.39 -1.71
N GLU A 104 -7.68 2.00 -0.96
CA GLU A 104 -7.71 1.99 0.51
C GLU A 104 -7.86 3.40 1.10
N MET A 105 -7.25 4.42 0.49
CA MET A 105 -7.30 5.80 0.98
C MET A 105 -8.54 6.59 0.53
N CYS A 106 -9.11 6.23 -0.61
CA CYS A 106 -10.32 6.85 -1.16
C CYS A 106 -11.59 6.02 -0.88
N PHE A 107 -11.48 4.92 -0.14
CA PHE A 107 -12.58 3.98 0.11
C PHE A 107 -13.81 4.65 0.73
N ASP A 108 -13.61 5.55 1.69
CA ASP A 108 -14.69 6.19 2.43
C ASP A 108 -15.40 7.32 1.65
N PHE A 109 -14.83 7.80 0.54
CA PHE A 109 -15.49 8.77 -0.32
C PHE A 109 -16.73 8.15 -0.97
N GLY A 110 -17.87 8.78 -0.76
CA GLY A 110 -19.15 8.38 -1.35
C GLY A 110 -19.76 9.57 -2.07
N PHE A 111 -20.44 9.31 -3.18
CA PHE A 111 -21.02 10.34 -4.03
C PHE A 111 -22.51 10.10 -4.24
N GLU A 112 -23.27 11.19 -4.30
CA GLU A 112 -24.70 11.21 -4.60
C GLU A 112 -24.99 12.35 -5.57
N PHE A 113 -25.82 12.07 -6.58
CA PHE A 113 -26.33 13.08 -7.50
C PHE A 113 -27.73 13.54 -7.11
N GLN A 114 -27.95 14.84 -7.18
CA GLN A 114 -29.26 15.46 -7.01
C GLN A 114 -29.57 16.35 -8.20
N ASP A 115 -30.78 16.23 -8.74
CA ASP A 115 -31.21 17.03 -9.89
C ASP A 115 -31.27 18.52 -9.53
N ASN A 116 -30.71 19.36 -10.41
CA ASN A 116 -30.76 20.82 -10.29
C ASN A 116 -31.34 21.41 -11.58
N ALA A 117 -32.66 21.65 -11.52
CA ALA A 117 -33.50 22.10 -12.62
C ALA A 117 -33.03 23.35 -13.37
N GLU A 118 -32.09 24.13 -12.85
CA GLU A 118 -31.58 25.35 -13.50
C GLU A 118 -30.19 25.20 -14.14
N ASN A 119 -29.31 24.31 -13.65
CA ASN A 119 -27.89 24.32 -14.04
C ASN A 119 -27.18 22.94 -14.09
N GLY A 120 -27.91 21.82 -14.17
CA GLY A 120 -27.31 20.48 -14.28
C GLY A 120 -27.58 19.64 -13.03
N TYR A 121 -26.55 19.03 -12.45
CA TYR A 121 -26.69 18.20 -11.25
C TYR A 121 -25.87 18.77 -10.10
N ILE A 122 -26.30 18.48 -8.87
CA ILE A 122 -25.49 18.69 -7.67
C ILE A 122 -24.83 17.35 -7.35
N LEU A 123 -23.50 17.30 -7.44
CA LEU A 123 -22.70 16.21 -6.92
C LEU A 123 -22.40 16.50 -5.46
N LYS A 124 -22.77 15.59 -4.57
CA LYS A 124 -22.49 15.69 -3.14
C LYS A 124 -21.52 14.59 -2.72
N GLU A 125 -20.49 14.96 -1.98
CA GLU A 125 -19.55 14.01 -1.37
C GLU A 125 -19.88 13.82 0.11
N HIS A 126 -19.85 12.57 0.59
CA HIS A 126 -20.39 12.18 1.89
C HIS A 126 -19.45 12.39 3.08
N LEU A 127 -18.13 12.32 2.87
CA LEU A 127 -17.12 12.36 3.91
C LEU A 127 -16.87 13.78 4.43
N THR A 128 -16.65 14.73 3.52
CA THR A 128 -16.44 16.16 3.82
C THR A 128 -17.77 16.91 3.86
N GLY A 129 -18.78 16.40 3.14
CA GLY A 129 -20.07 17.08 2.98
C GLY A 129 -20.04 18.19 1.91
N ASP A 130 -18.96 18.27 1.14
CA ASP A 130 -18.83 19.23 0.05
C ASP A 130 -19.80 18.91 -1.10
N SER A 131 -20.14 19.95 -1.85
CA SER A 131 -21.08 19.84 -2.96
C SER A 131 -20.70 20.75 -4.10
N TRP A 132 -20.83 20.25 -5.32
CA TRP A 132 -20.48 20.95 -6.55
C TRP A 132 -21.64 20.91 -7.54
N ILE A 133 -21.75 21.96 -8.35
CA ILE A 133 -22.64 21.95 -9.52
C ILE A 133 -21.83 21.37 -10.67
N VAL A 134 -22.35 20.30 -11.27
CA VAL A 134 -21.69 19.57 -12.35
C VAL A 134 -22.63 19.44 -13.55
N SER A 135 -22.10 19.75 -14.72
CA SER A 135 -22.84 19.77 -15.99
C SER A 135 -22.03 19.25 -17.17
N GLN A 136 -20.72 19.16 -17.02
CA GLN A 136 -19.76 18.72 -18.05
C GLN A 136 -18.56 18.03 -17.39
N ASP A 137 -17.78 17.32 -18.20
CA ASP A 137 -16.59 16.56 -17.76
C ASP A 137 -15.57 17.40 -16.98
N GLU A 138 -15.35 18.66 -17.39
CA GLU A 138 -14.46 19.58 -16.68
C GLU A 138 -14.89 19.86 -15.23
N ASP A 139 -16.19 19.84 -14.94
CA ASP A 139 -16.70 20.09 -13.59
C ASP A 139 -16.35 18.90 -12.67
N PHE A 140 -16.48 17.66 -13.18
CA PHE A 140 -16.08 16.44 -12.45
C PHE A 140 -14.58 16.44 -12.14
N LYS A 141 -13.77 16.83 -13.13
CA LYS A 141 -12.33 16.97 -12.92
C LYS A 141 -12.00 17.99 -11.84
N GLY A 142 -12.69 19.14 -11.82
CA GLY A 142 -12.54 20.15 -10.79
C GLY A 142 -12.85 19.63 -9.39
N CYS A 143 -13.92 18.85 -9.23
CA CYS A 143 -14.29 18.21 -7.96
C CYS A 143 -13.19 17.25 -7.47
N ILE A 144 -12.69 16.40 -8.37
CA ILE A 144 -11.61 15.45 -8.06
C ILE A 144 -10.33 16.19 -7.67
N ASP A 145 -9.95 17.23 -8.42
CA ASP A 145 -8.76 18.02 -8.15
C ASP A 145 -8.84 18.67 -6.75
N GLU A 146 -10.01 19.17 -6.33
CA GLU A 146 -10.23 19.70 -4.98
C GLU A 146 -10.07 18.64 -3.88
N ILE A 147 -10.62 17.43 -4.07
CA ILE A 147 -10.43 16.31 -3.14
C ILE A 147 -8.94 15.94 -3.05
N LEU A 148 -8.24 15.90 -4.19
CA LEU A 148 -6.82 15.54 -4.24
C LEU A 148 -5.91 16.55 -3.54
N LEU A 149 -6.33 17.80 -3.35
CA LEU A 149 -5.58 18.78 -2.56
C LEU A 149 -5.54 18.40 -1.07
N LEU A 150 -6.56 17.73 -0.54
CA LEU A 150 -6.58 17.27 0.85
C LEU A 150 -5.43 16.28 1.15
N PHE A 151 -5.07 15.48 0.14
CA PHE A 151 -3.96 14.54 0.25
C PHE A 151 -2.59 15.23 0.18
N ASP A 152 -2.46 16.42 -0.43
CA ASP A 152 -1.19 17.16 -0.43
C ASP A 152 -0.76 17.51 0.99
N GLU A 153 -1.68 18.07 1.79
CA GLU A 153 -1.40 18.42 3.18
C GLU A 153 -1.06 17.17 4.02
N TYR A 154 -1.82 16.10 3.81
CA TYR A 154 -1.60 14.81 4.47
C TYR A 154 -0.19 14.25 4.20
N PHE A 155 0.20 14.19 2.92
CA PHE A 155 1.53 13.69 2.55
C PHE A 155 2.63 14.69 2.89
N GLU A 156 2.39 15.99 2.86
CA GLU A 156 3.39 16.96 3.31
C GLU A 156 3.78 16.71 4.78
N ILE A 157 2.81 16.42 5.65
CA ILE A 157 3.07 16.10 7.06
C ILE A 157 3.88 14.81 7.18
N ILE A 158 3.47 13.75 6.48
CA ILE A 158 4.05 12.41 6.63
C ILE A 158 5.43 12.30 5.98
N LEU A 159 5.57 12.83 4.77
CA LEU A 159 6.80 12.68 3.97
C LEU A 159 7.92 13.58 4.51
N ASN A 160 7.60 14.73 5.11
CA ASN A 160 8.61 15.60 5.71
C ASN A 160 9.21 15.01 7.02
N THR A 161 8.53 14.07 7.68
CA THR A 161 9.03 13.48 8.93
C THR A 161 10.04 12.35 8.77
N GLU A 162 10.16 11.73 7.59
CA GLU A 162 10.80 10.42 7.43
C GLU A 162 12.20 10.43 6.78
N ASN A 163 12.88 11.59 6.69
CA ASN A 163 14.20 11.72 6.03
C ASN A 163 14.23 11.22 4.57
N ILE A 164 13.09 11.30 3.87
CA ILE A 164 12.99 10.95 2.45
C ILE A 164 13.57 12.09 1.62
N ASP A 165 14.22 11.76 0.50
CA ASP A 165 14.57 12.79 -0.45
C ASP A 165 13.33 13.41 -1.10
N LYS A 166 13.40 14.72 -1.34
CA LYS A 166 12.26 15.50 -1.82
C LYS A 166 11.80 15.13 -3.23
N GLU A 167 12.68 14.57 -4.05
CA GLU A 167 12.33 14.21 -5.44
C GLU A 167 11.46 12.96 -5.45
N ASN A 168 11.83 11.96 -4.67
CA ASN A 168 11.09 10.73 -4.51
C ASN A 168 9.78 10.93 -3.76
N ALA A 169 9.74 11.79 -2.74
CA ALA A 169 8.49 12.19 -2.09
C ALA A 169 7.49 12.80 -3.10
N LYS A 170 7.98 13.66 -4.02
CA LYS A 170 7.14 14.23 -5.08
C LYS A 170 6.64 13.16 -6.06
N LYS A 171 7.51 12.24 -6.49
CA LYS A 171 7.13 11.14 -7.39
C LYS A 171 6.04 10.26 -6.78
N PHE A 172 6.19 9.93 -5.50
CA PHE A 172 5.18 9.18 -4.76
C PHE A 172 3.81 9.87 -4.78
N VAL A 173 3.77 11.17 -4.45
CA VAL A 173 2.51 11.93 -4.42
C VAL A 173 1.89 12.01 -5.82
N VAL A 174 2.69 12.24 -6.86
CA VAL A 174 2.19 12.28 -8.26
C VAL A 174 1.56 10.94 -8.65
N ASN A 175 2.28 9.83 -8.47
CA ASN A 175 1.78 8.50 -8.83
C ASN A 175 0.52 8.13 -8.04
N PHE A 176 0.49 8.43 -6.74
CA PHE A 176 -0.71 8.23 -5.92
C PHE A 176 -1.89 9.04 -6.46
N LYS A 177 -1.68 10.33 -6.76
CA LYS A 177 -2.74 11.22 -7.25
C LYS A 177 -3.30 10.78 -8.59
N GLU A 178 -2.47 10.22 -9.47
CA GLU A 178 -2.91 9.64 -10.73
C GLU A 178 -3.88 8.48 -10.48
N SER A 179 -3.50 7.47 -9.69
CA SER A 179 -4.39 6.34 -9.34
C SER A 179 -5.63 6.78 -8.55
N ALA A 180 -5.48 7.73 -7.63
CA ALA A 180 -6.61 8.26 -6.85
C ALA A 180 -7.59 9.07 -7.70
N SER A 181 -7.10 9.81 -8.70
CA SER A 181 -7.96 10.51 -9.65
C SER A 181 -8.83 9.55 -10.45
N GLU A 182 -8.24 8.47 -10.95
CA GLU A 182 -8.95 7.43 -11.69
C GLU A 182 -10.00 6.73 -10.82
N TYR A 183 -9.62 6.32 -9.60
CA TYR A 183 -10.55 5.67 -8.67
C TYR A 183 -11.73 6.57 -8.25
N LEU A 184 -11.48 7.85 -7.95
CA LEU A 184 -12.54 8.79 -7.62
C LEU A 184 -13.47 9.04 -8.82
N ARG A 185 -12.93 9.09 -10.03
CA ARG A 185 -13.72 9.21 -11.26
C ARG A 185 -14.66 8.03 -11.43
N GLU A 186 -14.16 6.80 -11.28
CA GLU A 186 -15.00 5.59 -11.34
C GLU A 186 -16.14 5.64 -10.32
N LYS A 187 -15.87 6.07 -9.09
CA LYS A 187 -16.91 6.22 -8.06
C LYS A 187 -17.98 7.25 -8.40
N ILE A 188 -17.58 8.37 -8.99
CA ILE A 188 -18.53 9.39 -9.45
C ILE A 188 -19.36 8.84 -10.62
N GLU A 189 -18.74 8.16 -11.58
CA GLU A 189 -19.45 7.51 -12.70
C GLU A 189 -20.45 6.46 -12.21
N MET A 190 -20.09 5.65 -11.21
CA MET A 190 -21.01 4.70 -10.59
C MET A 190 -22.22 5.39 -9.94
N ALA A 191 -21.98 6.49 -9.21
CA ALA A 191 -23.07 7.26 -8.59
C ALA A 191 -23.99 7.92 -9.62
N TRP A 192 -23.43 8.28 -10.80
CA TRP A 192 -24.20 8.80 -11.92
C TRP A 192 -25.12 7.74 -12.51
N ASP A 193 -24.57 6.57 -12.82
CA ASP A 193 -25.34 5.44 -13.35
C ASP A 193 -26.49 5.07 -12.39
N ASP A 194 -26.21 4.99 -11.09
CA ASP A 194 -27.24 4.70 -10.08
C ASP A 194 -28.38 5.74 -10.07
N ALA A 195 -28.08 7.00 -10.37
CA ALA A 195 -29.09 8.06 -10.46
C ALA A 195 -29.94 7.98 -11.75
N GLU A 196 -29.37 7.55 -12.89
CA GLU A 196 -30.11 7.39 -14.15
C GLU A 196 -31.04 6.16 -14.18
N PHE A 197 -30.80 5.14 -13.34
CA PHE A 197 -31.62 3.92 -13.29
C PHE A 197 -32.78 3.96 -12.26
N GLU A 198 -32.95 5.04 -11.51
CA GLU A 198 -34.10 5.25 -10.61
C GLU A 198 -35.34 5.88 -11.29
N GLU A 199 -35.33 6.10 -12.62
CA GLU A 199 -36.50 6.54 -13.41
C GLU A 199 -37.47 5.42 -13.85
#